data_AF-A0A950DB82-F1
#
_entry.id   AF-A0A950DB82-F1
#
_cell.length_a   1.000
_cell.length_b   1.000
_cell.length_c   1.000
_cell.angle_alpha   90.00
_cell.angle_beta   90.00
_cell.angle_gamma   90.00
#
_symmetry.space_group_name_H-M   'P 1'
#
loop_
_entity.id
_entity.type
_entity.pdbx_description
1 polymer ?
#
loop_
_entity_poly.entity_id
_entity_poly.type
_entity_poly.pdbx_seq_one_letter_code
_entity_poly.pdbx_strand_id
1 'polypeptide(L)'
;MKRNVIVSIMATGLALLPFASANAFETAQGVTATPITAVPFVITTSGNYYLPANITTALPTGSAITVEASEVTIDLNGRSLINTASTNQANGIFVLDQVDVTIQNGDIVGFGIGVYFSPNSADN
;
A
#
# COMPACT_ATOMS: atom_id res chain seq x y z
N MET A 1 -17.89 67.17 27.54
CA MET A 1 -17.92 65.77 28.03
C MET A 1 -16.53 65.18 27.85
N LYS A 2 -15.98 64.65 28.95
CA LYS A 2 -14.58 64.18 29.14
C LYS A 2 -14.22 63.06 28.18
N ARG A 3 -12.99 63.04 27.64
CA ARG A 3 -12.25 61.79 27.32
C ARG A 3 -10.74 62.05 27.46
N ASN A 4 -10.15 61.33 28.39
CA ASN A 4 -8.81 61.51 28.93
C ASN A 4 -7.74 60.98 27.96
N VAL A 5 -6.66 61.73 27.80
CA VAL A 5 -5.43 61.33 27.10
C VAL A 5 -4.46 60.81 28.15
N ILE A 6 -4.03 59.56 28.06
CA ILE A 6 -2.80 59.10 28.71
C ILE A 6 -2.00 58.32 27.67
N VAL A 7 -0.88 58.91 27.28
CA VAL A 7 0.20 58.30 26.50
C VAL A 7 1.16 57.66 27.51
N SER A 8 1.51 56.39 27.31
CA SER A 8 2.64 55.78 28.00
C SER A 8 3.50 55.03 26.98
N ILE A 9 4.71 55.54 26.78
CA ILE A 9 5.80 54.97 25.99
C ILE A 9 6.58 54.03 26.92
N MET A 10 6.88 52.81 26.46
CA MET A 10 8.12 52.12 26.85
C MET A 10 8.69 51.42 25.63
N ALA A 11 9.92 51.78 25.30
CA ALA A 11 10.65 51.41 24.10
C ALA A 11 11.44 50.10 24.27
N THR A 12 11.51 49.36 23.15
CA THR A 12 12.60 48.48 22.68
C THR A 12 12.97 47.21 23.48
N GLY A 13 12.77 46.06 22.81
CA GLY A 13 13.42 44.79 23.16
C GLY A 13 13.10 43.64 22.19
N LEU A 14 14.00 43.41 21.22
CA LEU A 14 14.40 42.10 20.66
C LEU A 14 13.65 41.46 19.45
N ALA A 15 14.20 41.77 18.27
CA ALA A 15 14.60 40.85 17.18
C ALA A 15 13.57 39.98 16.40
N LEU A 16 13.41 40.35 15.12
CA LEU A 16 13.58 39.50 13.92
C LEU A 16 12.93 38.10 13.91
N LEU A 17 11.75 37.98 13.29
CA LEU A 17 11.32 36.74 12.63
C LEU A 17 11.32 36.94 11.10
N PRO A 18 12.46 36.79 10.40
CA PRO A 18 12.41 36.52 8.97
C PRO A 18 12.18 35.02 8.75
N PHE A 19 11.50 34.71 7.65
CA PHE A 19 11.27 33.37 7.09
C PHE A 19 10.14 32.56 7.75
N ALA A 20 8.89 32.95 7.46
CA ALA A 20 7.92 31.92 7.10
C ALA A 20 8.50 31.20 5.88
N SER A 21 9.05 29.99 6.07
CA SER A 21 9.54 29.19 4.96
C SER A 21 8.34 28.87 4.05
N ALA A 22 8.34 29.46 2.86
CA ALA A 22 7.29 29.25 1.85
C ALA A 22 7.28 27.84 1.24
N ASN A 23 7.98 26.87 1.84
CA ASN A 23 8.15 25.52 1.33
C ASN A 23 7.85 24.50 2.45
N ALA A 24 6.57 24.33 2.78
CA ALA A 24 6.14 23.16 3.56
C ALA A 24 4.83 22.56 3.04
N PHE A 25 4.42 22.90 1.82
CA PHE A 25 3.45 22.11 1.09
C PHE A 25 4.22 21.09 0.24
N GLU A 26 4.75 20.07 0.90
CA GLU A 26 5.12 18.84 0.20
C GLU A 26 3.81 18.25 -0.33
N THR A 27 3.57 18.41 -1.64
CA THR A 27 2.44 17.75 -2.28
C THR A 27 2.78 16.27 -2.21
N ALA A 28 2.07 15.49 -1.41
CA ALA A 28 2.23 14.04 -1.38
C ALA A 28 2.14 13.54 -2.84
N GLN A 29 3.29 13.17 -3.41
CA GLN A 29 3.32 12.50 -4.70
C GLN A 29 2.57 11.20 -4.47
N GLY A 30 1.35 11.09 -5.00
CA GLY A 30 0.57 9.87 -4.87
C GLY A 30 1.42 8.72 -5.38
N VAL A 31 1.74 7.75 -4.52
CA VAL A 31 2.44 6.54 -4.95
C VAL A 31 1.54 5.87 -5.98
N THR A 32 2.02 5.77 -7.22
CA THR A 32 1.29 5.11 -8.30
C THR A 32 1.11 3.64 -7.91
N ALA A 33 -0.15 3.23 -7.69
CA ALA A 33 -0.50 1.86 -7.36
C ALA A 33 -1.38 1.27 -8.47
N THR A 34 -1.10 0.04 -8.86
CA THR A 34 -1.81 -0.67 -9.93
C THR A 34 -2.99 -1.46 -9.36
N PRO A 35 -4.23 -1.22 -9.80
CA PRO A 35 -5.39 -1.96 -9.30
C PRO A 35 -5.42 -3.39 -9.86
N ILE A 36 -5.57 -4.37 -8.97
CA ILE A 36 -5.87 -5.76 -9.32
C ILE A 36 -7.40 -5.87 -9.37
N THR A 37 -7.99 -5.84 -10.56
CA THR A 37 -9.45 -5.85 -10.74
C THR A 37 -10.03 -7.23 -11.05
N ALA A 38 -9.18 -8.20 -11.41
CA ALA A 38 -9.54 -9.57 -11.73
C ALA A 38 -8.38 -10.52 -11.45
N VAL A 39 -8.68 -11.81 -11.32
CA VAL A 39 -7.71 -12.90 -11.19
C VAL A 39 -8.01 -13.99 -12.21
N PRO A 40 -7.02 -14.73 -12.74
CA PRO A 40 -5.59 -14.68 -12.39
C PRO A 40 -4.89 -13.37 -12.78
N PHE A 41 -3.95 -12.90 -11.95
CA PHE A 41 -3.16 -11.68 -12.19
C PHE A 41 -1.67 -11.96 -12.01
N VAL A 42 -0.82 -11.48 -12.91
CA VAL A 42 0.64 -11.67 -12.85
C VAL A 42 1.32 -10.32 -12.67
N ILE A 43 2.12 -10.20 -11.61
CA ILE A 43 2.94 -9.03 -11.30
C ILE A 43 4.34 -9.30 -11.83
N THR A 44 4.71 -8.61 -12.91
CA THR A 44 6.02 -8.72 -13.57
C THR A 44 6.87 -7.46 -13.41
N THR A 45 6.42 -6.49 -12.63
CA THR A 45 7.12 -5.22 -12.42
C THR A 45 7.02 -4.80 -10.97
N SER A 46 8.13 -4.34 -10.40
CA SER A 46 8.20 -3.80 -9.04
C SER A 46 7.23 -2.65 -8.82
N GLY A 47 6.80 -2.47 -7.58
CA GLY A 47 5.92 -1.38 -7.18
C GLY A 47 4.69 -1.82 -6.40
N ASN A 48 3.71 -0.92 -6.33
CA ASN A 48 2.56 -1.04 -5.46
C ASN A 48 1.33 -1.53 -6.25
N TYR A 49 0.62 -2.48 -5.66
CA TYR A 49 -0.60 -3.08 -6.20
C TYR A 49 -1.68 -3.07 -5.12
N TYR A 50 -2.95 -2.95 -5.52
CA TYR A 50 -4.04 -2.97 -4.54
C TYR A 50 -5.31 -3.62 -5.06
N LEU A 51 -6.14 -4.14 -4.14
CA LEU A 51 -7.50 -4.56 -4.47
C LEU A 51 -8.48 -3.38 -4.32
N PRO A 52 -9.16 -2.94 -5.39
CA PRO A 52 -10.19 -1.91 -5.28
C PRO A 52 -11.49 -2.45 -4.68
N ALA A 53 -11.75 -3.75 -4.78
CA ALA A 53 -12.94 -4.43 -4.29
C ALA A 53 -12.62 -5.88 -3.90
N ASN A 54 -13.56 -6.55 -3.22
CA ASN A 54 -13.46 -7.99 -2.99
C ASN A 54 -13.45 -8.72 -4.34
N ILE A 55 -12.57 -9.71 -4.47
CA ILE A 55 -12.49 -10.56 -5.66
C ILE A 55 -12.91 -11.96 -5.23
N THR A 56 -13.92 -12.52 -5.92
CA THR A 56 -14.33 -13.91 -5.75
C THR A 56 -14.04 -14.67 -7.03
N THR A 57 -13.40 -15.83 -6.91
CA THR A 57 -13.08 -16.74 -8.01
C THR A 57 -13.45 -18.18 -7.63
N ALA A 58 -13.53 -19.06 -8.63
CA ALA A 58 -13.69 -20.50 -8.44
C ALA A 58 -12.53 -21.22 -9.13
N LEU A 59 -11.32 -21.04 -8.58
CA LEU A 59 -10.07 -21.54 -9.12
C LEU A 59 -9.70 -22.90 -8.48
N PRO A 60 -9.83 -24.03 -9.19
CA PRO A 60 -9.57 -25.35 -8.61
C PRO A 60 -8.07 -25.63 -8.40
N THR A 61 -7.21 -25.10 -9.27
CA THR A 61 -5.75 -25.26 -9.27
C THR A 61 -5.07 -23.98 -9.81
N GLY A 62 -3.76 -23.83 -9.62
CA GLY A 62 -3.01 -22.65 -10.06
C GLY A 62 -2.92 -21.58 -8.98
N SER A 63 -2.77 -20.31 -9.37
CA SER A 63 -2.62 -19.18 -8.44
C SER A 63 -3.54 -18.03 -8.86
N ALA A 64 -4.19 -17.36 -7.90
CA ALA A 64 -5.01 -16.19 -8.20
C ALA A 64 -4.15 -14.94 -8.46
N ILE A 65 -3.07 -14.74 -7.71
CA ILE A 65 -2.05 -13.72 -8.00
C ILE A 65 -0.68 -14.41 -8.03
N THR A 66 0.09 -14.18 -9.09
CA THR A 66 1.48 -14.62 -9.22
C THR A 66 2.40 -13.41 -9.19
N VAL A 67 3.48 -13.47 -8.40
CA VAL A 67 4.48 -12.41 -8.25
C VAL A 67 5.81 -12.90 -8.80
N GLU A 68 6.25 -12.28 -9.90
CA GLU A 68 7.49 -12.57 -10.63
C GLU A 68 8.44 -11.35 -10.65
N ALA A 69 8.25 -10.41 -9.72
CA ALA A 69 9.13 -9.27 -9.50
C ALA A 69 9.36 -9.03 -8.01
N SER A 70 10.54 -8.54 -7.66
CA SER A 70 10.93 -8.13 -6.30
C SER A 70 10.47 -6.69 -6.02
N GLU A 71 10.54 -6.25 -4.76
CA GLU A 71 10.11 -4.92 -4.33
C GLU A 71 8.61 -4.66 -4.65
N VAL A 72 7.77 -5.64 -4.32
CA VAL A 72 6.33 -5.61 -4.59
C VAL A 72 5.57 -5.42 -3.30
N THR A 73 4.66 -4.45 -3.26
CA THR A 73 3.67 -4.33 -2.18
C THR A 73 2.28 -4.61 -2.73
N ILE A 74 1.61 -5.63 -2.22
CA ILE A 74 0.21 -5.93 -2.47
C ILE A 74 -0.60 -5.50 -1.25
N ASP A 75 -1.33 -4.41 -1.37
CA ASP A 75 -2.28 -3.94 -0.36
C ASP A 75 -3.69 -4.43 -0.68
N LEU A 76 -4.21 -5.37 0.11
CA LEU A 76 -5.57 -5.88 -0.07
C LEU A 76 -6.64 -4.84 0.32
N ASN A 77 -6.26 -3.69 0.90
CA ASN A 77 -7.08 -2.50 1.12
C ASN A 77 -8.40 -2.77 1.89
N GLY A 78 -8.33 -3.62 2.90
CA GLY A 78 -9.47 -4.11 3.68
C GLY A 78 -10.45 -4.96 2.86
N ARG A 79 -9.99 -5.57 1.76
CA ARG A 79 -10.76 -6.44 0.87
C ARG A 79 -10.33 -7.89 0.99
N SER A 80 -11.19 -8.76 0.50
CA SER A 80 -10.96 -10.20 0.49
C SER A 80 -10.71 -10.72 -0.91
N LEU A 81 -9.68 -11.55 -1.06
CA LEU A 81 -9.48 -12.44 -2.20
C LEU A 81 -10.03 -13.82 -1.83
N ILE A 82 -11.09 -14.25 -2.50
CA ILE A 82 -11.90 -15.39 -2.11
C ILE A 82 -11.90 -16.44 -3.23
N ASN A 83 -11.60 -17.68 -2.88
CA ASN A 83 -11.81 -18.83 -3.74
C ASN A 83 -13.00 -19.66 -3.24
N THR A 84 -13.92 -20.00 -4.14
CA THR A 84 -15.11 -20.81 -3.89
C THR A 84 -15.06 -22.15 -4.62
N ALA A 85 -13.92 -22.53 -5.20
CA ALA A 85 -13.77 -23.84 -5.81
C ALA A 85 -14.00 -24.94 -4.76
N SER A 86 -14.62 -26.05 -5.17
CA SER A 86 -14.84 -27.20 -4.30
C SER A 86 -13.54 -27.95 -3.95
N THR A 87 -12.47 -27.70 -4.70
CA THR A 87 -11.13 -28.26 -4.49
C THR A 87 -10.17 -27.14 -4.07
N ASN A 88 -9.45 -27.35 -2.97
CA ASN A 88 -8.52 -26.36 -2.43
C ASN A 88 -7.08 -26.65 -2.86
N GLN A 89 -6.81 -26.72 -4.17
CA GLN A 89 -5.45 -26.95 -4.69
C GLN A 89 -4.83 -25.68 -5.32
N ALA A 90 -5.57 -24.57 -5.35
CA ALA A 90 -5.05 -23.29 -5.81
C ALA A 90 -4.37 -22.50 -4.69
N ASN A 91 -3.41 -21.67 -5.07
CA ASN A 91 -2.79 -20.66 -4.22
C ASN A 91 -3.55 -19.34 -4.33
N GLY A 92 -3.66 -18.59 -3.22
CA GLY A 92 -4.15 -17.22 -3.26
C GLY A 92 -3.12 -16.31 -3.93
N ILE A 93 -1.98 -16.15 -3.27
CA ILE A 93 -0.84 -15.39 -3.79
C ILE A 93 0.39 -16.30 -3.83
N PHE A 94 1.01 -16.42 -4.99
CA PHE A 94 2.21 -17.20 -5.21
C PHE A 94 3.37 -16.27 -5.56
N VAL A 95 4.43 -16.29 -4.77
CA VAL A 95 5.65 -15.52 -4.98
C VAL A 95 6.74 -16.47 -5.45
N LEU A 96 7.21 -16.26 -6.69
CA LEU A 96 8.15 -17.14 -7.36
C LEU A 96 9.54 -16.50 -7.37
N ASP A 97 10.40 -16.94 -6.46
CA ASP A 97 11.81 -16.53 -6.41
C ASP A 97 12.00 -15.01 -6.35
N GLN A 98 11.23 -14.33 -5.50
CA GLN A 98 11.31 -12.88 -5.33
C GLN A 98 11.61 -12.49 -3.89
N VAL A 99 12.28 -11.35 -3.74
CA VAL A 99 12.61 -10.74 -2.45
C VAL A 99 11.85 -9.43 -2.25
N ASP A 100 11.75 -8.98 -1.00
CA ASP A 100 11.09 -7.73 -0.62
C ASP A 100 9.63 -7.62 -1.12
N VAL A 101 8.87 -8.72 -0.94
CA VAL A 101 7.43 -8.75 -1.23
C VAL A 101 6.63 -8.61 0.05
N THR A 102 5.79 -7.59 0.11
CA THR A 102 4.86 -7.33 1.22
C THR A 102 3.43 -7.58 0.77
N ILE A 103 2.67 -8.31 1.58
CA ILE A 103 1.22 -8.55 1.39
C ILE A 103 0.54 -8.12 2.67
N GLN A 104 -0.40 -7.17 2.59
CA GLN A 104 -0.97 -6.51 3.77
C GLN A 104 -2.46 -6.18 3.64
N ASN A 105 -3.10 -5.89 4.77
CA ASN A 105 -4.41 -5.25 4.89
C ASN A 105 -5.58 -5.98 4.22
N GLY A 106 -5.80 -7.27 4.45
CA GLY A 106 -7.04 -7.93 4.02
C GLY A 106 -7.05 -9.43 4.24
N ASP A 107 -8.00 -10.11 3.60
CA ASP A 107 -8.25 -11.54 3.82
C ASP A 107 -8.00 -12.35 2.55
N ILE A 108 -7.42 -13.55 2.71
CA ILE A 108 -7.25 -14.53 1.63
C ILE A 108 -7.95 -15.81 2.08
N VAL A 109 -9.02 -16.20 1.38
CA VAL A 109 -10.00 -17.19 1.86
C VAL A 109 -10.25 -18.28 0.82
N GLY A 110 -10.33 -19.54 1.26
CA GLY A 110 -10.76 -20.67 0.42
C GLY A 110 -9.69 -21.24 -0.53
N PHE A 111 -8.45 -20.79 -0.40
CA PHE A 111 -7.31 -21.35 -1.13
C PHE A 111 -6.68 -22.53 -0.38
N GLY A 112 -6.03 -23.44 -1.11
CA GLY A 112 -5.24 -24.52 -0.51
C GLY A 112 -4.04 -23.98 0.28
N ILE A 113 -3.38 -22.98 -0.30
CA ILE A 113 -2.38 -22.17 0.36
C ILE A 113 -2.76 -20.71 0.15
N GLY A 114 -2.90 -19.94 1.23
CA GLY A 114 -3.25 -18.52 1.13
C GLY A 114 -2.15 -17.71 0.46
N VAL A 115 -0.94 -17.76 1.02
CA VAL A 115 0.26 -17.13 0.47
C VAL A 115 1.38 -18.17 0.43
N TYR A 116 1.99 -18.35 -0.73
CA TYR A 116 3.10 -19.28 -0.92
C TYR A 116 4.32 -18.55 -1.46
N PHE A 117 5.38 -18.46 -0.65
CA PHE A 117 6.70 -18.04 -1.10
C PHE A 117 7.51 -19.28 -1.49
N SER A 118 7.87 -19.39 -2.76
CA SER A 118 8.79 -20.41 -3.26
C SER A 118 10.16 -19.79 -3.49
N PRO A 119 11.15 -20.03 -2.61
CA PRO A 119 12.52 -19.59 -2.86
C PRO A 119 13.14 -20.42 -3.99
N ASN A 120 14.13 -19.86 -4.67
CA ASN A 120 15.04 -20.67 -5.49
C ASN A 120 16.00 -21.44 -4.58
N SER A 121 16.23 -22.70 -4.94
CA SER A 121 17.11 -23.59 -4.18
C SER A 121 18.59 -23.20 -4.28
N ALA A 122 18.94 -22.20 -5.10
CA ALA A 122 20.29 -21.67 -5.24
C ALA A 122 20.74 -20.75 -4.08
N ASP A 123 19.81 -20.30 -3.23
CA ASP A 123 20.08 -19.33 -2.16
C ASP A 123 20.22 -19.95 -0.75
N ASN A 124 20.37 -21.29 -0.66
CA ASN A 124 20.66 -22.01 0.60
C ASN A 124 22.14 -22.43 0.70
#